data_AF-A0A8T1MRU9-F1
#
_entry.id   AF-A0A8T1MRU9-F1
#
_cell.length_a   1.000
_cell.length_b   1.000
_cell.length_c   1.000
_cell.angle_alpha   90.00
_cell.angle_beta   90.00
_cell.angle_gamma   90.00
#
_symmetry.space_group_name_H-M   'P 1'
#
loop_
_entity.id
_entity.type
_entity.pdbx_description
1 polymer ?
#
loop_
_entity_poly.entity_id
_entity_poly.type
_entity_poly.pdbx_seq_one_letter_code
_entity_poly.pdbx_strand_id
1 'polypeptide(L)'
;MKVEFVKTTVKSSSRYIVVADAITSHKYIPISYDIARYVDSWKAFSTESYKVEVSYLGVKDEDTDKELKRLVDKYGPLMERIGPCPANPYEKKKDTELAVRNYNALLKYQYGGTNFALPNINHHPGLIPNTVKSTTVVATVYADQAGNFFPLGVYANAGGVFKWTVVKNNRNNYKDQRLRINAHVDSIVKHEKWSRWPSIATDFPMSKQGQCGGNIAAIEVRA
;
A
#
# COMPACT_ATOMS: atom_id res chain seq x y z
N MET A 1 -4.85 11.84 -24.60
CA MET A 1 -3.80 12.66 -23.96
C MET A 1 -2.57 11.78 -23.78
N LYS A 2 -1.57 11.92 -24.65
CA LYS A 2 -0.27 11.23 -24.49
C LYS A 2 0.57 12.07 -23.54
N VAL A 3 1.02 11.48 -22.44
CA VAL A 3 2.01 12.10 -21.56
C VAL A 3 3.37 11.61 -22.06
N GLU A 4 4.18 12.52 -22.58
CA GLU A 4 5.59 12.25 -22.88
C GLU A 4 6.41 12.52 -21.62
N PHE A 5 7.09 11.49 -21.13
CA PHE A 5 8.06 11.63 -20.05
C PHE A 5 9.36 12.14 -20.66
N VAL A 6 9.72 13.39 -20.36
CA VAL A 6 11.03 13.95 -20.70
C VAL A 6 12.08 13.23 -19.87
N LYS A 7 12.83 12.33 -20.50
CA LYS A 7 14.07 11.78 -19.92
C LYS A 7 15.12 12.89 -19.90
N THR A 8 15.37 13.47 -18.74
CA THR A 8 16.52 14.35 -18.55
C THR A 8 17.81 13.52 -18.55
N THR A 9 18.68 13.77 -19.54
CA THR A 9 19.98 13.12 -19.75
C THR A 9 21.07 13.58 -18.79
N VAL A 10 20.74 14.40 -17.79
CA VAL A 10 21.71 14.96 -16.85
C VAL A 10 21.83 14.05 -15.64
N LYS A 11 22.93 13.32 -15.53
CA LYS A 11 23.39 12.72 -14.26
C LYS A 11 23.68 13.86 -13.28
N SER A 12 22.68 14.27 -12.51
CA SER A 12 22.87 15.28 -11.46
C SER A 12 23.64 14.66 -10.30
N SER A 13 24.83 15.19 -10.02
CA SER A 13 25.67 14.84 -8.87
C SER A 13 25.13 15.42 -7.55
N SER A 14 24.05 16.19 -7.58
CA SER A 14 23.31 16.65 -6.40
C SER A 14 22.01 15.87 -6.26
N ARG A 15 21.81 15.20 -5.11
CA ARG A 15 20.57 14.49 -4.74
C ARG A 15 19.38 15.42 -4.48
N TYR A 16 19.53 16.72 -4.70
CA TYR A 16 18.51 17.72 -4.49
C TYR A 16 18.23 18.41 -5.82
N ILE A 17 17.07 18.09 -6.40
CA ILE A 17 16.46 18.97 -7.40
C ILE A 17 16.00 20.19 -6.62
N VAL A 18 16.58 21.36 -6.90
CA VAL A 18 16.01 22.63 -6.45
C VAL A 18 14.73 22.81 -7.23
N VAL A 19 13.62 22.39 -6.64
CA VAL A 19 12.28 22.66 -7.17
C VAL A 19 12.00 24.13 -6.89
N ALA A 20 11.81 24.93 -7.94
CA ALA A 20 11.47 26.35 -7.81
C ALA A 20 10.27 26.51 -6.87
N ASP A 21 10.26 27.59 -6.08
CA ASP A 21 9.27 27.95 -5.03
C ASP A 21 7.78 27.98 -5.50
N ALA A 22 7.50 27.65 -6.76
CA ALA A 22 6.19 27.69 -7.39
C ALA A 22 5.41 26.36 -7.33
N ILE A 23 6.02 25.22 -6.98
CA ILE A 23 5.28 23.94 -6.88
C ILE A 23 4.81 23.72 -5.43
N THR A 24 3.71 24.36 -5.07
CA THR A 24 3.05 24.18 -3.77
C THR A 24 2.12 22.96 -3.74
N SER A 25 1.99 22.22 -4.84
CA SER A 25 1.10 21.06 -4.96
C SER A 25 1.86 19.75 -4.87
N HIS A 26 1.55 18.97 -3.82
CA HIS A 26 2.02 17.59 -3.61
C HIS A 26 1.70 16.66 -4.79
N LYS A 27 0.77 17.05 -5.68
CA LYS A 27 0.34 16.27 -6.85
C LYS A 27 1.46 16.01 -7.87
N TYR A 28 2.50 16.84 -7.90
CA TYR A 28 3.59 16.76 -8.88
C TYR A 28 4.90 16.22 -8.31
N ILE A 29 4.94 15.91 -7.02
CA ILE A 29 6.12 15.29 -6.39
C ILE A 29 6.03 13.79 -6.68
N PRO A 30 7.02 13.17 -7.35
CA PRO A 30 7.00 11.74 -7.57
C PRO A 30 7.00 11.00 -6.23
N ILE A 31 6.23 9.91 -6.12
CA ILE A 31 6.07 9.17 -4.87
C ILE A 31 7.42 8.68 -4.32
N SER A 32 8.35 8.28 -5.17
CA SER A 32 9.70 7.90 -4.78
C SER A 32 10.43 8.99 -3.97
N TYR A 33 10.30 10.26 -4.36
CA TYR A 33 10.91 11.38 -3.63
C TYR A 33 10.27 11.61 -2.26
N ASP A 34 8.95 11.46 -2.19
CA ASP A 34 8.22 11.60 -0.94
C ASP A 34 8.57 10.46 0.04
N ILE A 35 8.61 9.20 -0.44
CA ILE A 35 9.09 8.06 0.34
C ILE A 35 10.53 8.32 0.82
N ALA A 36 11.44 8.77 -0.07
CA ALA A 36 12.82 9.03 0.27
C ALA A 36 12.98 10.03 1.44
N ARG A 37 12.13 11.05 1.50
CA ARG A 37 12.12 12.02 2.62
C ARG A 37 11.82 11.34 3.97
N TYR A 38 10.84 10.45 4.01
CA TYR A 38 10.48 9.68 5.22
C TYR A 38 11.55 8.63 5.54
N VAL A 39 12.19 8.03 4.53
CA VAL A 39 13.34 7.14 4.72
C VAL A 39 14.50 7.91 5.34
N ASP A 40 14.84 9.09 4.82
CA ASP A 40 16.04 9.83 5.22
C ASP A 40 15.89 10.53 6.58
N SER A 41 14.68 10.98 6.95
CA SER A 41 14.43 11.74 8.18
C SER A 41 13.55 10.98 9.18
N TRP A 42 14.16 10.55 10.30
CA TRP A 42 13.39 9.99 11.43
C TRP A 42 12.35 10.98 11.95
N LYS A 43 12.68 12.28 12.00
CA LYS A 43 11.74 13.31 12.44
C LYS A 43 10.50 13.34 11.54
N ALA A 44 10.69 13.37 10.21
CA ALA A 44 9.56 13.31 9.29
C ALA A 44 8.76 12.02 9.50
N PHE A 45 9.44 10.90 9.59
CA PHE A 45 8.83 9.58 9.77
C PHE A 45 8.04 9.42 11.07
N SER A 46 8.46 10.04 12.16
CA SER A 46 7.86 9.89 13.49
C SER A 46 6.94 11.03 13.91
N THR A 47 6.92 12.17 13.19
CA THR A 47 6.14 13.35 13.61
C THR A 47 5.17 13.86 12.55
N GLU A 48 5.33 13.46 11.29
CA GLU A 48 4.47 13.90 10.19
C GLU A 48 3.57 12.76 9.72
N SER A 49 2.26 12.99 9.60
CA SER A 49 1.34 11.94 9.12
C SER A 49 1.46 11.78 7.62
N TYR A 50 1.82 10.58 7.16
CA TYR A 50 1.80 10.24 5.75
C TYR A 50 0.35 10.03 5.27
N LYS A 51 0.01 10.58 4.11
CA LYS A 51 -1.28 10.37 3.44
C LYS A 51 -1.04 9.65 2.12
N VAL A 52 -1.69 8.50 1.96
CA VAL A 52 -1.54 7.68 0.76
C VAL A 52 -2.26 8.33 -0.41
N GLU A 53 -1.51 8.67 -1.44
CA GLU A 53 -2.01 9.11 -2.74
C GLU A 53 -2.48 7.92 -3.58
N VAL A 54 -3.79 7.70 -3.55
CA VAL A 54 -4.46 6.53 -4.12
C VAL A 54 -4.25 6.37 -5.63
N SER A 55 -4.01 7.46 -6.35
CA SER A 55 -3.76 7.42 -7.81
C SER A 55 -2.48 6.67 -8.18
N TYR A 56 -1.55 6.49 -7.24
CA TYR A 56 -0.28 5.80 -7.46
C TYR A 56 -0.27 4.35 -6.96
N LEU A 57 -1.36 3.88 -6.33
CA LEU A 57 -1.46 2.50 -5.89
C LEU A 57 -1.65 1.55 -7.08
N GLY A 58 -0.92 0.44 -7.09
CA GLY A 58 -0.96 -0.53 -8.19
C GLY A 58 -0.31 -0.04 -9.48
N VAL A 59 0.48 1.04 -9.42
CA VAL A 59 1.27 1.56 -10.54
C VAL A 59 2.71 1.04 -10.44
N LYS A 60 3.26 0.52 -11.54
CA LYS A 60 4.67 0.09 -11.59
C LYS A 60 5.58 1.31 -11.60
N ASP A 61 6.48 1.42 -10.62
CA ASP A 61 7.51 2.44 -10.56
C ASP A 61 8.76 1.89 -9.86
N GLU A 62 9.86 1.75 -10.62
CA GLU A 62 11.11 1.15 -10.15
C GLU A 62 11.82 2.02 -9.12
N ASP A 63 11.68 3.34 -9.19
CA ASP A 63 12.25 4.25 -8.20
C ASP A 63 11.49 4.15 -6.88
N THR A 64 10.16 4.02 -6.95
CA THR A 64 9.33 3.76 -5.77
C THR A 64 9.70 2.42 -5.13
N ASP A 65 9.84 1.34 -5.90
CA ASP A 65 10.25 0.02 -5.38
C ASP A 65 11.62 0.06 -4.67
N LYS A 66 12.57 0.83 -5.22
CA LYS A 66 13.89 1.04 -4.61
C LYS A 66 13.79 1.76 -3.28
N GLU A 67 12.99 2.81 -3.19
CA GLU A 67 12.82 3.58 -1.95
C GLU A 67 12.03 2.79 -0.89
N LEU A 68 11.07 1.95 -1.29
CA LEU A 68 10.40 1.00 -0.41
C LEU A 68 11.38 -0.04 0.15
N LYS A 69 12.30 -0.56 -0.67
CA LYS A 69 13.36 -1.44 -0.19
C LYS A 69 14.24 -0.73 0.85
N ARG A 70 14.64 0.52 0.60
CA ARG A 70 15.41 1.32 1.58
C ARG A 70 14.64 1.54 2.89
N LEU A 71 13.32 1.77 2.82
CA LEU A 71 12.46 1.89 3.99
C LEU A 71 12.50 0.60 4.84
N VAL A 72 12.36 -0.55 4.20
CA VAL A 72 12.39 -1.86 4.86
C VAL A 72 13.76 -2.16 5.43
N ASP A 73 14.83 -1.94 4.67
CA ASP A 73 16.20 -2.18 5.13
C ASP A 73 16.55 -1.28 6.35
N LYS A 74 16.08 -0.02 6.37
CA LYS A 74 16.39 0.94 7.44
C LYS A 74 15.52 0.76 8.69
N TYR A 75 14.21 0.62 8.54
CA TYR A 75 13.27 0.62 9.66
C TYR A 75 12.64 -0.75 9.94
N GLY A 76 12.78 -1.73 9.05
CA GLY A 76 12.28 -3.09 9.25
C GLY A 76 12.66 -3.71 10.59
N PRO A 77 13.94 -3.70 11.01
CA PRO A 77 14.34 -4.26 12.31
C PRO A 77 13.69 -3.58 13.51
N LEU A 78 13.47 -2.26 13.44
CA LEU A 78 12.72 -1.53 14.47
C LEU A 78 11.27 -1.97 14.49
N MET A 79 10.64 -2.05 13.31
CA MET A 79 9.24 -2.44 13.14
C MET A 79 8.99 -3.90 13.52
N GLU A 80 9.97 -4.78 13.41
CA GLU A 80 9.88 -6.15 13.92
C GLU A 80 9.82 -6.18 15.45
N ARG A 81 10.61 -5.33 16.12
CA ARG A 81 10.63 -5.21 17.57
C ARG A 81 9.37 -4.55 18.15
N ILE A 82 8.83 -3.53 17.48
CA ILE A 82 7.71 -2.73 18.00
C ILE A 82 6.38 -3.01 17.29
N GLY A 83 6.40 -3.80 16.22
CA GLY A 83 5.24 -4.06 15.38
C GLY A 83 4.13 -4.76 16.17
N PRO A 84 2.89 -4.29 16.07
CA PRO A 84 1.78 -4.80 16.87
C PRO A 84 1.48 -6.27 16.58
N CYS A 85 1.31 -7.08 17.63
CA CYS A 85 0.84 -8.47 17.51
C CYS A 85 -0.04 -8.88 18.70
N PRO A 86 -0.80 -9.98 18.61
CA PRO A 86 -1.72 -10.39 19.68
C PRO A 86 -1.01 -10.70 21.00
N ALA A 87 0.18 -11.30 20.94
CA ALA A 87 0.95 -11.67 22.12
C ALA A 87 1.61 -10.44 22.79
N ASN A 88 2.02 -9.44 21.99
CA ASN A 88 2.63 -8.21 22.45
C ASN A 88 1.96 -7.00 21.76
N PRO A 89 0.81 -6.53 22.26
CA PRO A 89 0.14 -5.37 21.71
C PRO A 89 1.04 -4.14 21.78
N TYR A 90 1.09 -3.38 20.69
CA TYR A 90 1.81 -2.10 20.67
C TYR A 90 1.07 -1.06 21.50
N GLU A 91 1.72 -0.52 22.52
CA GLU A 91 1.21 0.62 23.29
C GLU A 91 1.58 1.92 22.57
N LYS A 92 0.60 2.79 22.34
CA LYS A 92 0.83 4.06 21.66
C LYS A 92 1.80 4.94 22.43
N LYS A 93 3.00 5.13 21.85
CA LYS A 93 4.00 6.08 22.30
C LYS A 93 4.08 7.24 21.32
N LYS A 94 4.14 8.48 21.84
CA LYS A 94 4.20 9.71 21.02
C LYS A 94 5.32 9.66 19.98
N ASP A 95 6.45 9.06 20.34
CA ASP A 95 7.66 9.08 19.50
C ASP A 95 7.68 8.01 18.40
N THR A 96 6.80 7.01 18.47
CA THR A 96 6.80 5.87 17.53
C THR A 96 5.44 5.55 16.92
N GLU A 97 4.33 6.09 17.45
CA GLU A 97 2.98 5.81 16.95
C GLU A 97 2.84 6.19 15.46
N LEU A 98 3.26 7.40 15.10
CA LEU A 98 3.20 7.84 13.72
C LEU A 98 4.18 7.06 12.84
N ALA A 99 5.37 6.70 13.35
CA ALA A 99 6.32 5.88 12.60
C ALA A 99 5.73 4.52 12.23
N VAL A 100 5.05 3.84 13.18
CA VAL A 100 4.35 2.56 12.91
C VAL A 100 3.26 2.75 11.86
N ARG A 101 2.45 3.81 11.94
CA ARG A 101 1.39 4.08 10.95
C ARG A 101 1.96 4.42 9.58
N ASN A 102 3.00 5.25 9.52
CA ASN A 102 3.65 5.68 8.29
C ASN A 102 4.34 4.52 7.60
N TYR A 103 4.99 3.63 8.36
CA TYR A 103 5.58 2.40 7.81
C TYR A 103 4.53 1.58 7.04
N ASN A 104 3.38 1.33 7.66
CA ASN A 104 2.29 0.61 7.00
C ASN A 104 1.73 1.39 5.80
N ALA A 105 1.56 2.71 5.91
CA ALA A 105 1.03 3.53 4.83
C ALA A 105 1.93 3.51 3.59
N LEU A 106 3.24 3.70 3.77
CA LEU A 106 4.24 3.72 2.69
C LEU A 106 4.33 2.36 1.99
N LEU A 107 4.30 1.26 2.74
CA LEU A 107 4.33 -0.10 2.18
C LEU A 107 3.13 -0.45 1.29
N LYS A 108 2.08 0.38 1.22
CA LYS A 108 0.97 0.18 0.28
C LYS A 108 1.35 0.46 -1.17
N TYR A 109 2.42 1.22 -1.42
CA TYR A 109 2.89 1.51 -2.78
C TYR A 109 3.58 0.34 -3.47
N GLN A 110 3.76 -0.79 -2.80
CA GLN A 110 4.39 -1.98 -3.37
C GLN A 110 3.63 -2.46 -4.62
N TYR A 111 4.30 -2.33 -5.77
CA TYR A 111 3.87 -2.99 -7.00
C TYR A 111 4.42 -4.41 -7.02
N GLY A 112 3.63 -5.39 -7.49
CA GLY A 112 3.99 -6.81 -7.37
C GLY A 112 5.43 -7.10 -7.85
N GLY A 113 6.26 -7.67 -6.97
CA GLY A 113 7.67 -7.97 -7.25
C GLY A 113 8.60 -7.89 -6.02
N THR A 114 8.43 -6.88 -5.17
CA THR A 114 9.25 -6.63 -3.95
C THR A 114 8.65 -7.22 -2.67
N ASN A 115 7.31 -7.28 -2.57
CA ASN A 115 6.55 -8.18 -1.68
C ASN A 115 6.96 -8.22 -0.20
N PHE A 116 7.30 -7.08 0.38
CA PHE A 116 7.53 -6.91 1.81
C PHE A 116 6.25 -7.11 2.60
N ALA A 117 6.27 -8.12 3.47
CA ALA A 117 5.26 -8.33 4.49
C ALA A 117 5.50 -7.38 5.66
N LEU A 118 4.41 -6.92 6.29
CA LEU A 118 4.51 -6.22 7.58
C LEU A 118 5.14 -7.17 8.62
N PRO A 119 6.09 -6.72 9.46
CA PRO A 119 6.60 -7.55 10.54
C PRO A 119 5.49 -8.01 11.49
N ASN A 120 5.59 -9.21 12.07
CA ASN A 120 4.56 -9.79 12.96
C ASN A 120 3.17 -9.99 12.35
N ILE A 121 2.99 -9.77 11.03
CA ILE A 121 1.73 -10.04 10.32
C ILE A 121 1.33 -11.51 10.42
N ASN A 122 2.30 -12.39 10.70
CA ASN A 122 2.07 -13.83 10.82
C ASN A 122 1.20 -14.23 12.02
N HIS A 123 0.94 -13.31 12.94
CA HIS A 123 0.05 -13.53 14.07
C HIS A 123 -1.36 -12.97 13.82
N HIS A 124 -1.62 -12.41 12.64
CA HIS A 124 -2.95 -11.97 12.27
C HIS A 124 -3.88 -13.17 11.97
N PRO A 125 -5.15 -13.10 12.38
CA PRO A 125 -6.15 -14.08 11.97
C PRO A 125 -6.33 -14.03 10.44
N GLY A 126 -6.63 -15.18 9.83
CA GLY A 126 -6.84 -15.29 8.38
C GLY A 126 -5.58 -15.56 7.55
N LEU A 127 -4.49 -15.96 8.20
CA LEU A 127 -3.27 -16.36 7.50
C LEU A 127 -3.49 -17.63 6.68
N ILE A 128 -3.19 -17.56 5.39
CA ILE A 128 -3.29 -18.71 4.49
C ILE A 128 -1.97 -19.48 4.62
N PRO A 129 -2.00 -20.79 4.96
CA PRO A 129 -0.78 -21.57 5.04
C PRO A 129 0.00 -21.55 3.73
N ASN A 130 1.34 -21.49 3.79
CA ASN A 130 2.22 -21.50 2.61
C ASN A 130 2.09 -22.76 1.75
N THR A 131 1.45 -23.81 2.28
CA THR A 131 1.14 -25.06 1.57
C THR A 131 -0.06 -24.93 0.63
N VAL A 132 -0.88 -23.88 0.78
CA VAL A 132 -2.01 -23.61 -0.11
C VAL A 132 -1.49 -23.09 -1.45
N LYS A 133 -1.78 -23.82 -2.52
CA LYS A 133 -1.39 -23.41 -3.87
C LYS A 133 -2.18 -22.17 -4.30
N SER A 134 -1.49 -21.21 -4.92
CA SER A 134 -2.15 -20.09 -5.59
C SER A 134 -3.14 -20.61 -6.64
N THR A 135 -4.31 -19.98 -6.70
CA THR A 135 -5.38 -20.37 -7.61
C THR A 135 -5.86 -19.17 -8.41
N THR A 136 -6.46 -19.42 -9.56
CA THR A 136 -7.17 -18.43 -10.37
C THR A 136 -8.66 -18.60 -10.17
N VAL A 137 -9.33 -17.52 -9.75
CA VAL A 137 -10.77 -17.48 -9.58
C VAL A 137 -11.36 -16.56 -10.63
N VAL A 138 -12.40 -17.03 -11.33
CA VAL A 138 -13.21 -16.21 -12.22
C VAL A 138 -14.53 -15.94 -11.53
N ALA A 139 -14.81 -14.66 -11.24
CA ALA A 139 -16.03 -14.23 -10.57
C ALA A 139 -16.78 -13.22 -11.44
N THR A 140 -18.12 -13.25 -11.34
CA THR A 140 -19.00 -12.24 -11.93
C THR A 140 -19.64 -11.45 -10.80
N VAL A 141 -19.46 -10.13 -10.81
CA VAL A 141 -20.03 -9.23 -9.80
C VAL A 141 -21.26 -8.55 -10.40
N TYR A 142 -22.41 -8.73 -9.74
CA TYR A 142 -23.64 -8.02 -10.04
C TYR A 142 -23.77 -6.87 -9.04
N ALA A 143 -23.40 -5.66 -9.45
CA ALA A 143 -23.60 -4.47 -8.64
C ALA A 143 -25.01 -3.93 -8.89
N ASP A 144 -25.90 -4.23 -7.95
CA ASP A 144 -27.28 -3.73 -7.87
C ASP A 144 -27.33 -2.29 -7.33
N GLN A 145 -26.36 -1.90 -6.49
CA GLN A 145 -26.26 -0.57 -5.91
C GLN A 145 -24.88 0.06 -6.14
N ALA A 146 -24.87 1.22 -6.81
CA ALA A 146 -23.66 2.01 -7.01
C ALA A 146 -23.08 2.44 -5.65
N GLY A 147 -21.82 2.11 -5.40
CA GLY A 147 -21.14 2.53 -4.18
C GLY A 147 -20.61 1.39 -3.30
N ASN A 148 -21.21 0.21 -3.41
CA ASN A 148 -20.92 -0.90 -2.51
C ASN A 148 -19.71 -1.71 -2.99
N PHE A 149 -19.00 -2.31 -2.02
CA PHE A 149 -17.94 -3.26 -2.27
C PHE A 149 -18.50 -4.68 -2.13
N PHE A 150 -18.23 -5.53 -3.12
CA PHE A 150 -18.67 -6.91 -3.19
C PHE A 150 -17.48 -7.84 -2.98
N PRO A 151 -17.51 -8.73 -1.98
CA PRO A 151 -16.41 -9.65 -1.72
C PRO A 151 -16.32 -10.70 -2.83
N LEU A 152 -15.10 -10.94 -3.33
CA LEU A 152 -14.85 -11.96 -4.36
C LEU A 152 -14.63 -13.37 -3.78
N GLY A 153 -14.54 -13.51 -2.45
CA GLY A 153 -14.14 -14.75 -1.80
C GLY A 153 -12.67 -15.13 -2.03
N VAL A 154 -11.88 -14.21 -2.58
CA VAL A 154 -10.44 -14.40 -2.83
C VAL A 154 -9.65 -13.69 -1.75
N TYR A 155 -8.59 -14.35 -1.29
CA TYR A 155 -7.69 -13.85 -0.25
C TYR A 155 -6.25 -13.84 -0.77
N ALA A 156 -5.49 -12.82 -0.38
CA ALA A 156 -4.05 -12.75 -0.61
C ALA A 156 -3.32 -12.89 0.72
N ASN A 157 -2.17 -13.57 0.73
CA ASN A 157 -1.26 -13.56 1.87
C ASN A 157 -0.46 -12.27 1.94
N ALA A 158 0.05 -11.94 3.13
CA ALA A 158 1.04 -10.87 3.27
C ALA A 158 2.32 -11.20 2.50
N GLY A 159 2.82 -10.25 1.72
CA GLY A 159 3.92 -10.48 0.77
C GLY A 159 3.51 -11.35 -0.43
N GLY A 160 2.24 -11.72 -0.59
CA GLY A 160 1.73 -12.40 -1.77
C GLY A 160 1.47 -11.42 -2.92
N VAL A 161 1.62 -11.87 -4.17
CA VAL A 161 1.19 -11.08 -5.33
C VAL A 161 -0.25 -11.42 -5.66
N PHE A 162 -1.13 -10.43 -5.65
CA PHE A 162 -2.45 -10.54 -6.24
C PHE A 162 -2.43 -9.96 -7.66
N LYS A 163 -2.94 -10.74 -8.63
CA LYS A 163 -3.08 -10.33 -10.04
C LYS A 163 -4.54 -10.40 -10.44
N TRP A 164 -4.99 -9.46 -11.27
CA TRP A 164 -6.35 -9.45 -11.78
C TRP A 164 -6.38 -9.18 -13.28
N THR A 165 -7.47 -9.61 -13.91
CA THR A 165 -7.82 -9.30 -15.30
C THR A 165 -9.34 -9.18 -15.40
N VAL A 166 -9.82 -8.07 -15.96
CA VAL A 166 -11.25 -7.87 -16.21
C VAL A 166 -11.58 -8.50 -17.57
N VAL A 167 -12.33 -9.61 -17.53
CA VAL A 167 -12.72 -10.37 -18.73
C VAL A 167 -13.84 -9.66 -19.50
N LYS A 168 -14.86 -9.20 -18.78
CA LYS A 168 -16.00 -8.48 -19.35
C LYS A 168 -16.41 -7.35 -18.40
N ASN A 169 -16.69 -6.17 -18.96
CA ASN A 169 -17.20 -5.02 -18.23
C ASN A 169 -18.40 -4.46 -18.99
N ASN A 170 -19.50 -4.18 -18.29
CA ASN A 170 -20.68 -3.57 -18.90
C ASN A 170 -20.51 -2.05 -19.11
N ARG A 171 -19.45 -1.45 -18.54
CA ARG A 171 -19.07 -0.05 -18.77
C ARG A 171 -17.90 0.05 -19.75
N ASN A 172 -17.87 1.14 -20.51
CA ASN A 172 -16.81 1.45 -21.48
C ASN A 172 -15.48 1.89 -20.82
N ASN A 173 -15.47 2.16 -19.51
CA ASN A 173 -14.27 2.56 -18.77
C ASN A 173 -14.33 2.12 -17.30
N TYR A 174 -13.21 2.28 -16.58
CA TYR A 174 -13.03 1.87 -15.18
C TYR A 174 -13.07 3.03 -14.18
N LYS A 175 -13.45 4.25 -14.59
CA LYS A 175 -13.22 5.48 -13.79
C LYS A 175 -13.86 5.43 -12.40
N ASP A 176 -15.01 4.77 -12.27
CA ASP A 176 -15.76 4.66 -11.02
C ASP A 176 -15.60 3.30 -10.34
N GLN A 177 -14.80 2.41 -10.92
CA GLN A 177 -14.63 1.04 -10.44
C GLN A 177 -13.35 0.94 -9.60
N ARG A 178 -13.45 0.27 -8.46
CA ARG A 178 -12.35 0.18 -7.49
C ARG A 178 -12.17 -1.24 -7.01
N LEU A 179 -10.91 -1.61 -6.80
CA LEU A 179 -10.55 -2.80 -6.04
C LEU A 179 -10.23 -2.36 -4.61
N ARG A 180 -10.61 -3.18 -3.64
CA ARG A 180 -10.18 -3.02 -2.27
C ARG A 180 -9.60 -4.34 -1.78
N ILE A 181 -8.44 -4.23 -1.16
CA ILE A 181 -7.80 -5.28 -0.39
C ILE A 181 -8.04 -4.93 1.06
N ASN A 182 -8.90 -5.69 1.71
CA ASN A 182 -9.41 -5.40 3.04
C ASN A 182 -9.12 -6.57 3.98
N ALA A 183 -8.25 -6.36 4.96
CA ALA A 183 -8.11 -7.35 6.02
C ALA A 183 -9.19 -7.14 7.09
N HIS A 184 -9.44 -5.88 7.49
CA HIS A 184 -10.41 -5.48 8.51
C HIS A 184 -10.69 -3.97 8.44
N VAL A 185 -11.95 -3.57 8.63
CA VAL A 185 -12.39 -2.17 8.79
C VAL A 185 -12.92 -1.97 10.21
N ASP A 186 -12.03 -1.99 11.19
CA ASP A 186 -12.39 -1.68 12.57
C ASP A 186 -11.74 -0.38 13.05
N SER A 187 -12.12 0.04 14.25
CA SER A 187 -11.59 1.26 14.86
C SER A 187 -10.31 1.01 15.65
N ILE A 188 -9.52 -0.04 15.37
CA ILE A 188 -8.31 -0.39 16.18
C ILE A 188 -7.35 0.80 16.32
N VAL A 189 -7.26 1.65 15.29
CA VAL A 189 -6.46 2.88 15.31
C VAL A 189 -6.85 3.83 16.46
N LYS A 190 -8.09 3.77 16.96
CA LYS A 190 -8.59 4.58 18.08
C LYS A 190 -8.25 3.99 19.46
N HIS A 191 -7.95 2.70 19.54
CA HIS A 191 -7.61 2.04 20.81
C HIS A 191 -6.25 2.49 21.32
N GLU A 192 -6.04 2.49 22.63
CA GLU A 192 -4.76 2.86 23.26
C GLU A 192 -3.64 1.85 22.94
N LYS A 193 -4.01 0.59 22.68
CA LYS A 193 -3.11 -0.49 22.30
C LYS A 193 -3.54 -1.12 20.99
N TRP A 194 -2.58 -1.49 20.16
CA TRP A 194 -2.81 -2.19 18.89
C TRP A 194 -2.31 -3.63 19.00
N SER A 195 -3.22 -4.59 19.05
CA SER A 195 -2.89 -6.02 18.99
C SER A 195 -2.58 -6.50 17.57
N ARG A 196 -2.70 -5.64 16.57
CA ARG A 196 -2.44 -5.93 15.16
C ARG A 196 -2.24 -4.63 14.37
N TRP A 197 -1.69 -4.71 13.16
CA TRP A 197 -1.39 -3.50 12.35
C TRP A 197 -2.64 -2.67 12.04
N PRO A 198 -2.62 -1.34 12.28
CA PRO A 198 -3.76 -0.47 12.00
C PRO A 198 -3.85 -0.11 10.50
N SER A 199 -5.05 0.05 9.96
CA SER A 199 -5.30 0.60 8.60
C SER A 199 -4.65 -0.18 7.45
N ILE A 200 -4.72 -1.50 7.47
CA ILE A 200 -4.22 -2.40 6.40
C ILE A 200 -5.14 -2.51 5.17
N ALA A 201 -6.31 -1.87 5.19
CA ALA A 201 -7.16 -1.78 4.00
C ALA A 201 -6.55 -0.82 2.97
N THR A 202 -6.55 -1.24 1.70
CA THR A 202 -6.01 -0.48 0.58
C THR A 202 -7.02 -0.53 -0.56
N ASP A 203 -7.46 0.62 -1.04
CA ASP A 203 -8.38 0.73 -2.15
C ASP A 203 -7.72 1.48 -3.32
N PHE A 204 -7.93 1.02 -4.54
CA PHE A 204 -7.28 1.58 -5.71
C PHE A 204 -8.16 1.48 -6.96
N PRO A 205 -7.95 2.37 -7.94
CA PRO A 205 -8.71 2.34 -9.20
C PRO A 205 -8.52 1.00 -9.91
N MET A 206 -9.61 0.45 -10.45
CA MET A 206 -9.52 -0.77 -11.24
C MET A 206 -8.97 -0.46 -12.64
N SER A 207 -8.22 -1.42 -13.18
CA SER A 207 -7.70 -1.41 -14.55
C SER A 207 -8.07 -2.72 -15.24
N LYS A 208 -7.95 -2.76 -16.58
CA LYS A 208 -8.18 -3.99 -17.35
C LYS A 208 -7.34 -5.17 -16.85
N GLN A 209 -6.11 -4.89 -16.44
CA GLN A 209 -5.17 -5.85 -15.86
C GLN A 209 -4.26 -5.14 -14.86
N GLY A 210 -3.84 -5.84 -13.82
CA GLY A 210 -2.88 -5.28 -12.87
C GLY A 210 -2.44 -6.28 -11.83
N GLN A 211 -1.53 -5.82 -10.97
CA GLN A 211 -1.02 -6.59 -9.85
C GLN A 211 -0.63 -5.67 -8.69
N CYS A 212 -0.64 -6.22 -7.48
CA CYS A 212 -0.23 -5.52 -6.27
C CYS A 212 0.38 -6.50 -5.26
N GLY A 213 1.24 -5.99 -4.38
CA GLY A 213 1.66 -6.71 -3.18
C GLY A 213 0.56 -6.70 -2.13
N GLY A 214 0.24 -7.86 -1.58
CA GLY A 214 -0.80 -8.04 -0.58
C GLY A 214 -0.27 -7.89 0.85
N ASN A 215 -1.12 -7.33 1.72
CA ASN A 215 -1.21 -7.76 3.11
C ASN A 215 -2.22 -8.92 3.19
N ILE A 216 -2.26 -9.70 4.29
CA ILE A 216 -3.31 -10.73 4.48
C ILE A 216 -4.68 -10.05 4.41
N ALA A 217 -5.48 -10.33 3.38
CA ALA A 217 -6.73 -9.60 3.17
C ALA A 217 -7.70 -10.26 2.18
N ALA A 218 -9.00 -10.02 2.40
CA ALA A 218 -10.07 -10.30 1.45
C ALA A 218 -10.08 -9.27 0.32
N ILE A 219 -10.44 -9.70 -0.88
CA ILE A 219 -10.50 -8.85 -2.07
C ILE A 219 -11.95 -8.54 -2.40
N GLU A 220 -12.24 -7.25 -2.52
CA GLU A 220 -13.56 -6.72 -2.81
C GLU A 220 -13.52 -5.85 -4.07
N VAL A 221 -14.61 -5.83 -4.83
CA VAL A 221 -14.78 -4.97 -6.02
C VAL A 221 -15.96 -4.03 -5.81
N ARG A 222 -15.78 -2.76 -6.17
CA ARG A 222 -16.85 -1.78 -6.31
C ARG A 222 -17.07 -1.49 -7.79
N ALA A 223 -18.32 -1.58 -8.24
CA ALA A 223 -18.73 -1.37 -9.64
C ALA A 223 -19.80 -0.26 -9.81
#